data_AF-A0A5D2XHD1-F1
#
_entry.id   AF-A0A5D2XHD1-F1
#
_cell.length_a   1.000
_cell.length_b   1.000
_cell.length_c   1.000
_cell.angle_alpha   90.00
_cell.angle_beta   90.00
_cell.angle_gamma   90.00
#
_symmetry.space_group_name_H-M   'P 1'
#
loop_
_entity.id
_entity.type
_entity.pdbx_description
1 polymer ?
#
loop_
_entity_poly.entity_id
_entity_poly.type
_entity_poly.pdbx_seq_one_letter_code
_entity_poly.pdbx_strand_id
1 'polypeptide(L)'
;MASTLLLALVFVIDLIAFGLAVAAEQRRSTATVHNNGNESFCVYDKDIATGLGVGSFLFLLVGQILIMVASRCLCCGKAMKPSGSRAWAVVLFITCWVFFLIAEVCLLAGSVRNAYHTKYKNLLDNPPSCATLRKGVFGAGAAFVFLTAVVSELYYVSYSKAARDEKPNNYARDTGVRMGNL
;
A
#
# COMPACT_ATOMS: atom_id res chain seq x y z
N MET A 1 -8.72 -18.29 14.57
CA MET A 1 -9.74 -18.28 13.49
C MET A 1 -9.33 -17.19 12.52
N ALA A 2 -9.28 -17.47 11.21
CA ALA A 2 -9.21 -16.40 10.23
C ALA A 2 -10.47 -15.56 10.43
N SER A 3 -10.34 -14.30 10.82
CA SER A 3 -11.51 -13.43 10.88
C SER A 3 -11.87 -13.10 9.44
N THR A 4 -12.86 -13.81 8.88
CA THR A 4 -13.40 -13.53 7.54
C THR A 4 -13.85 -12.07 7.44
N LEU A 5 -14.33 -11.51 8.56
CA LEU A 5 -14.67 -10.11 8.69
C LEU A 5 -13.45 -9.18 8.57
N LEU A 6 -12.29 -9.54 9.15
CA LEU A 6 -11.06 -8.77 9.00
C LEU A 6 -10.55 -8.82 7.56
N LEU A 7 -10.56 -10.00 6.94
CA LEU A 7 -10.13 -10.18 5.55
C LEU A 7 -11.02 -9.35 4.60
N ALA A 8 -12.35 -9.43 4.75
CA ALA A 8 -13.27 -8.63 3.96
C ALA A 8 -13.11 -7.12 4.20
N LEU A 9 -12.88 -6.70 5.44
CA LEU A 9 -12.67 -5.29 5.78
C LEU A 9 -11.39 -4.74 5.13
N VAL A 10 -10.28 -5.47 5.27
CA VAL A 10 -8.99 -5.10 4.67
C VAL A 10 -9.08 -5.08 3.15
N PHE A 11 -9.73 -6.08 2.54
CA PHE A 11 -9.96 -6.11 1.10
C PHE A 11 -10.71 -4.86 0.60
N VAL A 12 -11.79 -4.47 1.29
CA VAL A 12 -12.55 -3.26 0.94
C VAL A 12 -11.69 -2.00 1.08
N ILE A 13 -10.88 -1.91 2.14
CA ILE A 13 -9.95 -0.79 2.36
C ILE A 13 -8.91 -0.72 1.24
N ASP A 14 -8.31 -1.85 0.87
CA ASP A 14 -7.29 -1.93 -0.18
C ASP A 14 -7.89 -1.63 -1.56
N LEU A 15 -9.13 -2.05 -1.84
CA LEU A 15 -9.86 -1.68 -3.05
C LEU A 15 -10.14 -0.18 -3.13
N ILE A 16 -10.53 0.44 -2.02
CA ILE A 16 -10.71 1.90 -1.95
C ILE A 16 -9.37 2.59 -2.20
N ALA A 17 -8.29 2.13 -1.56
CA ALA A 17 -6.96 2.69 -1.74
C ALA A 17 -6.48 2.58 -3.19
N PHE A 18 -6.71 1.43 -3.84
CA PHE A 18 -6.42 1.23 -5.26
C PHE A 18 -7.25 2.14 -6.15
N GLY A 19 -8.56 2.24 -5.89
CA GLY A 19 -9.45 3.14 -6.61
C GLY A 19 -9.01 4.60 -6.50
N LEU A 20 -8.60 5.04 -5.31
CA LEU A 20 -8.06 6.38 -5.06
C LEU A 20 -6.72 6.60 -5.79
N ALA A 21 -5.83 5.61 -5.83
CA ALA A 21 -4.57 5.69 -6.57
C ALA A 21 -4.80 5.81 -8.08
N VAL A 22 -5.71 5.01 -8.63
CA VAL A 22 -6.10 5.07 -10.04
C VAL A 22 -6.80 6.38 -10.35
N ALA A 23 -7.70 6.84 -9.48
CA ALA A 23 -8.36 8.14 -9.62
C ALA A 23 -7.35 9.29 -9.57
N ALA A 24 -6.31 9.20 -8.74
CA ALA A 24 -5.22 10.18 -8.71
C ALA A 24 -4.39 10.18 -10.01
N GLU A 25 -4.14 9.01 -10.61
CA GLU A 25 -3.48 8.91 -11.93
C GLU A 25 -4.39 9.41 -13.07
N GLN A 26 -5.70 9.18 -13.01
CA GLN A 26 -6.65 9.65 -14.02
C GLN A 26 -6.98 11.14 -13.92
N ARG A 27 -7.13 11.68 -12.71
CA ARG A 27 -7.35 13.13 -12.45
C ARG A 27 -6.05 13.94 -12.40
N ARG A 28 -4.94 13.34 -12.82
CA ARG A 28 -3.66 14.03 -12.99
C ARG A 28 -3.89 15.34 -13.72
N SER A 29 -3.44 16.46 -13.13
CA SER A 29 -3.61 17.84 -13.61
C SER A 29 -3.57 17.97 -15.14
N THR A 30 -4.71 17.75 -15.78
CA THR A 30 -4.96 18.10 -17.17
C THR A 30 -5.25 19.58 -17.12
N ALA A 31 -4.19 20.38 -17.25
CA ALA A 31 -4.35 21.81 -17.45
C ALA A 31 -5.22 22.00 -18.70
N THR A 32 -6.43 22.51 -18.50
CA THR A 32 -7.28 22.90 -19.61
C THR A 32 -6.86 24.31 -20.02
N VAL A 33 -6.52 24.48 -21.29
CA VAL A 33 -6.18 25.78 -21.84
C VAL A 33 -7.49 26.54 -21.99
N HIS A 34 -7.72 27.54 -21.16
CA HIS A 34 -8.83 28.46 -21.35
C HIS A 34 -8.33 29.68 -22.12
N ASN A 35 -9.05 30.06 -23.17
CA ASN A 35 -8.60 31.07 -24.10
C ASN A 35 -9.57 32.26 -24.01
N ASN A 36 -9.11 33.36 -23.41
CA ASN A 36 -9.91 34.59 -23.33
C ASN A 36 -9.30 35.65 -24.24
N GLY A 37 -9.56 35.54 -25.54
CA GLY A 37 -9.27 36.56 -26.56
C GLY A 37 -7.78 36.87 -26.79
N ASN A 38 -7.11 37.53 -25.85
CA ASN A 38 -5.73 38.00 -25.95
C ASN A 38 -4.73 37.23 -25.09
N GLU A 39 -5.18 36.38 -24.16
CA GLU A 39 -4.30 35.64 -23.26
C GLU A 39 -4.82 34.21 -23.08
N SER A 40 -3.95 33.23 -23.33
CA SER A 40 -4.20 31.83 -23.00
C SER A 40 -3.66 31.56 -21.60
N PHE A 41 -4.55 31.17 -20.67
CA PHE A 41 -4.16 30.81 -19.31
C PHE A 41 -4.48 29.34 -19.05
N CYS A 42 -3.54 28.62 -18.42
CA CYS A 42 -3.77 27.26 -17.98
C CYS A 42 -4.64 27.31 -16.71
N VAL A 43 -5.86 26.79 -16.76
CA VAL A 43 -6.63 26.52 -15.54
C VAL A 43 -6.16 25.19 -14.99
N TYR A 44 -5.45 25.24 -13.87
CA TYR A 44 -5.08 24.05 -13.10
C TYR A 44 -6.26 23.69 -12.20
N ASP A 45 -6.77 22.46 -12.33
CA ASP A 45 -7.69 21.90 -11.34
C ASP A 45 -7.01 21.93 -9.96
N LYS A 46 -7.77 22.35 -8.93
CA LYS A 46 -7.35 22.32 -7.52
C LYS A 46 -6.69 20.97 -7.19
N ASP A 47 -5.88 20.92 -6.13
CA ASP A 47 -5.09 19.78 -5.61
C ASP A 47 -5.87 18.49 -5.26
N ILE A 48 -6.97 18.19 -5.94
CA ILE A 48 -7.80 17.00 -5.88
C ILE A 48 -6.95 15.75 -6.15
N ALA A 49 -6.05 15.78 -7.14
CA ALA A 49 -5.14 14.65 -7.40
C ALA A 49 -4.18 14.40 -6.23
N THR A 50 -3.67 15.45 -5.60
CA THR A 50 -2.86 15.36 -4.37
C THR A 50 -3.69 14.79 -3.22
N GLY A 51 -4.93 15.25 -3.05
CA GLY A 51 -5.85 14.74 -2.02
C GLY A 51 -6.21 13.27 -2.21
N LEU A 52 -6.43 12.84 -3.46
CA LEU A 52 -6.68 11.43 -3.80
C LEU A 52 -5.44 10.56 -3.56
N GLY A 53 -4.24 11.05 -3.90
CA GLY A 53 -2.97 10.37 -3.62
C GLY A 53 -2.70 10.20 -2.14
N VAL A 54 -2.89 11.25 -1.34
CA VAL A 54 -2.78 11.21 0.13
C VAL A 54 -3.88 10.33 0.74
N GLY A 55 -5.09 10.37 0.20
CA GLY A 55 -6.18 9.48 0.61
C GLY A 55 -5.82 8.02 0.40
N SER A 56 -5.32 7.67 -0.79
CA SER A 56 -4.83 6.33 -1.10
C SER A 56 -3.74 5.86 -0.12
N PHE A 57 -2.75 6.72 0.15
CA PHE A 57 -1.70 6.49 1.16
C PHE A 57 -2.32 6.15 2.53
N LEU A 58 -3.24 6.97 3.02
CA LEU A 58 -3.85 6.76 4.34
C LEU A 58 -4.66 5.47 4.42
N PHE A 59 -5.44 5.14 3.39
CA PHE A 59 -6.22 3.90 3.37
C PHE A 59 -5.32 2.66 3.34
N LEU A 60 -4.27 2.66 2.50
CA LEU A 60 -3.28 1.58 2.49
C LEU A 60 -2.60 1.40 3.85
N LEU A 61 -2.19 2.50 4.48
CA LEU A 61 -1.57 2.49 5.80
C LEU A 61 -2.50 1.88 6.85
N VAL A 62 -3.79 2.21 6.82
CA VAL A 62 -4.79 1.64 7.72
C VAL A 62 -4.94 0.13 7.47
N GLY A 63 -5.04 -0.31 6.21
CA GLY A 63 -5.10 -1.74 5.85
C GLY A 63 -3.90 -2.51 6.39
N GLN A 64 -2.70 -1.97 6.19
CA GLN A 64 -1.45 -2.55 6.70
C GLN A 64 -1.44 -2.65 8.23
N ILE A 65 -1.81 -1.58 8.95
CA ILE A 65 -1.86 -1.59 10.42
C ILE A 65 -2.85 -2.64 10.94
N LEU A 66 -4.04 -2.75 10.34
CA LEU A 66 -5.05 -3.73 10.77
C LEU A 66 -4.53 -5.17 10.68
N ILE A 67 -3.85 -5.52 9.59
CA ILE A 67 -3.26 -6.85 9.40
C ILE A 67 -2.15 -7.10 10.43
N MET A 68 -1.31 -6.10 10.71
CA MET A 68 -0.19 -6.22 11.66
C MET A 68 -0.67 -6.38 13.10
N VAL A 69 -1.69 -5.61 13.49
CA VAL A 69 -2.33 -5.73 14.81
C VAL A 69 -3.00 -7.10 14.94
N ALA A 70 -3.71 -7.56 13.90
CA ALA A 70 -4.35 -8.86 13.90
C ALA A 70 -3.35 -10.03 13.92
N SER A 71 -2.20 -9.90 13.27
CA SER A 71 -1.14 -10.92 13.23
C SER A 71 -0.18 -10.85 14.43
N ARG A 72 -0.33 -9.85 15.31
CA ARG A 72 0.59 -9.54 16.43
C ARG A 72 2.05 -9.42 15.98
N CYS A 73 2.25 -8.79 14.82
CA CYS A 73 3.55 -8.50 14.20
C CYS A 73 4.47 -9.71 13.94
N LEU A 74 3.98 -10.95 13.99
CA LEU A 74 4.77 -12.21 14.02
C LEU A 74 5.77 -12.33 15.20
N CYS A 75 6.42 -11.23 15.62
CA CYS A 75 7.38 -11.12 16.72
C CYS A 75 6.74 -11.33 18.10
N CYS A 76 5.45 -11.00 18.27
CA CYS A 76 4.73 -11.15 19.54
C CYS A 76 3.68 -12.28 19.48
N GLY A 77 3.72 -13.11 18.44
CA GLY A 77 2.86 -14.27 18.24
C GLY A 77 3.38 -15.52 18.94
N LYS A 78 2.51 -16.52 19.12
CA LYS A 78 2.92 -17.85 19.61
C LYS A 78 3.87 -18.51 18.60
N ALA A 79 4.84 -19.29 19.10
CA ALA A 79 5.85 -19.92 18.27
C ALA A 79 5.25 -20.91 17.27
N MET A 80 5.09 -20.46 16.02
CA MET A 80 4.59 -21.29 14.92
C MET A 80 5.46 -22.54 14.76
N LYS A 81 4.83 -23.73 14.82
CA LYS A 81 5.50 -25.03 14.60
C LYS A 81 6.46 -24.98 13.39
N PRO A 82 7.69 -25.54 13.52
CA PRO A 82 8.68 -25.51 12.45
C PRO A 82 8.22 -26.38 11.27
N SER A 83 7.73 -25.73 10.22
CA SER A 83 7.29 -26.33 8.97
C SER A 83 7.66 -25.37 7.83
N GLY A 84 7.84 -25.87 6.59
CA GLY A 84 8.11 -25.02 5.40
C GLY A 84 7.09 -23.89 5.20
N SER A 85 5.88 -24.03 5.76
CA SER A 85 4.84 -22.99 5.83
C SER A 85 5.29 -21.73 6.59
N ARG A 86 6.17 -21.87 7.60
CA ARG A 86 6.74 -20.74 8.36
C ARG A 86 7.67 -19.89 7.51
N ALA A 87 8.52 -20.51 6.69
CA ALA A 87 9.41 -19.78 5.79
C ALA A 87 8.59 -18.99 4.76
N TRP A 88 7.52 -19.59 4.23
CA TRP A 88 6.62 -18.91 3.30
C TRP A 88 5.86 -17.74 3.94
N ALA A 89 5.36 -17.90 5.17
CA ALA A 89 4.69 -16.81 5.88
C ALA A 89 5.62 -15.62 6.17
N VAL A 90 6.90 -15.88 6.50
CA VAL A 90 7.91 -14.83 6.72
C VAL A 90 8.28 -14.15 5.40
N VAL A 91 8.45 -14.92 4.31
CA VAL A 91 8.72 -14.35 2.98
C VAL A 91 7.57 -13.47 2.53
N LEU A 92 6.33 -13.94 2.65
CA LEU A 92 5.12 -13.16 2.32
C LEU A 92 4.99 -11.89 3.18
N PHE A 93 5.38 -11.97 4.45
CA PHE A 93 5.41 -10.80 5.31
C PHE A 93 6.44 -9.76 4.83
N ILE A 94 7.67 -10.19 4.57
CA ILE A 94 8.73 -9.29 4.08
C ILE A 94 8.34 -8.68 2.73
N THR A 95 7.81 -9.48 1.80
CA THR A 95 7.39 -8.98 0.48
C THR A 95 6.22 -8.01 0.59
N CYS A 96 5.26 -8.25 1.49
CA CYS A 96 4.17 -7.32 1.80
C CYS A 96 4.72 -5.97 2.26
N TRP A 97 5.66 -5.96 3.22
CA TRP A 97 6.28 -4.73 3.71
C TRP A 97 7.06 -3.99 2.63
N VAL A 98 7.79 -4.70 1.78
CA VAL A 98 8.54 -4.08 0.67
C VAL A 98 7.59 -3.41 -0.31
N PHE A 99 6.52 -4.10 -0.74
CA PHE A 99 5.54 -3.50 -1.66
C PHE A 99 4.80 -2.32 -1.04
N PHE A 100 4.44 -2.42 0.24
CA PHE A 100 3.82 -1.32 0.98
C PHE A 100 4.73 -0.08 0.98
N LEU A 101 6.00 -0.22 1.38
CA LEU A 101 6.93 0.92 1.42
C LEU A 101 7.14 1.55 0.04
N ILE A 102 7.23 0.74 -1.01
CA ILE A 102 7.36 1.26 -2.39
C ILE A 102 6.09 2.01 -2.79
N ALA A 103 4.90 1.47 -2.50
CA ALA A 103 3.63 2.13 -2.77
C ALA A 103 3.55 3.50 -2.10
N GLU A 104 3.88 3.57 -0.81
CA GLU A 104 3.82 4.82 -0.04
C GLU A 104 4.81 5.87 -0.55
N VAL A 105 6.04 5.47 -0.85
CA VAL A 105 7.03 6.40 -1.42
C VAL A 105 6.56 6.90 -2.78
N CYS A 106 6.00 6.04 -3.63
CA CYS A 106 5.45 6.44 -4.92
C CYS A 106 4.27 7.41 -4.77
N LEU A 107 3.31 7.12 -3.89
CA LEU A 107 2.13 7.96 -3.66
C LEU A 107 2.50 9.32 -3.04
N LEU A 108 3.40 9.34 -2.05
CA LEU A 108 3.91 10.57 -1.46
C LEU A 108 4.72 11.38 -2.48
N ALA A 109 5.66 10.76 -3.19
CA ALA A 109 6.45 11.46 -4.21
C ALA A 109 5.57 12.00 -5.34
N GLY A 110 4.55 11.24 -5.76
CA GLY A 110 3.54 11.67 -6.72
C GLY A 110 2.77 12.89 -6.23
N SER A 111 2.23 12.82 -5.01
CA SER A 111 1.43 13.89 -4.39
C SER A 111 2.25 15.16 -4.19
N VAL A 112 3.47 15.02 -3.66
CA VAL A 112 4.40 16.13 -3.42
C VAL A 112 4.79 16.81 -4.72
N ARG A 113 5.20 16.04 -5.74
CA ARG A 113 5.51 16.61 -7.06
C ARG A 113 4.29 17.29 -7.67
N ASN A 114 3.10 16.71 -7.52
CA ASN A 114 1.87 17.30 -8.03
C ASN A 114 1.59 18.67 -7.38
N ALA A 115 1.70 18.79 -6.06
CA ALA A 115 1.49 20.05 -5.34
C ALA A 115 2.57 21.11 -5.59
N TYR A 116 3.84 20.71 -5.71
CA TYR A 116 4.93 21.67 -5.99
C TYR A 116 4.86 22.21 -7.41
N HIS A 117 4.57 21.36 -8.41
CA HIS A 117 4.49 21.81 -9.80
C HIS A 117 3.28 22.72 -10.05
N THR A 118 2.14 22.50 -9.39
CA THR A 118 0.99 23.42 -9.50
C THR A 118 1.28 24.76 -8.84
N LYS A 119 1.84 24.78 -7.63
CA LYS A 119 2.04 26.04 -6.88
C LYS A 119 3.14 26.93 -7.46
N TYR A 120 4.27 26.36 -7.91
CA TYR A 120 5.42 27.15 -8.34
C TYR A 120 5.37 27.58 -9.82
N LYS A 121 4.82 26.76 -10.74
CA LYS A 121 4.70 27.16 -12.16
C LYS A 121 3.67 28.26 -12.38
N ASN A 122 2.58 28.27 -11.62
CA ASN A 122 1.59 29.36 -11.67
C ASN A 122 2.18 30.74 -11.31
N LEU A 123 3.34 30.78 -10.64
CA LEU A 123 4.02 32.03 -10.28
C LEU A 123 5.12 32.46 -11.27
N LEU A 124 5.61 31.59 -12.17
CA LEU A 124 6.91 31.79 -12.83
C LEU A 124 6.89 31.85 -14.38
N ASP A 125 5.87 31.37 -15.09
CA ASP A 125 5.89 31.26 -16.56
C ASP A 125 4.97 32.29 -17.27
N ASN A 126 5.59 33.16 -18.08
CA ASN A 126 4.98 33.94 -19.18
C ASN A 126 5.78 33.64 -20.47
N PRO A 127 5.27 32.95 -21.51
CA PRO A 127 3.94 32.37 -21.73
C PRO A 127 3.81 30.91 -21.25
N PRO A 128 2.59 30.41 -20.99
CA PRO A 128 2.40 29.16 -20.27
C PRO A 128 2.56 27.92 -21.17
N SER A 129 3.68 27.21 -21.04
CA SER A 129 3.75 25.81 -21.45
C SER A 129 3.05 24.95 -20.38
N CYS A 130 1.79 24.59 -20.61
CA CYS A 130 1.04 23.72 -19.69
C CYS A 130 1.78 22.37 -19.56
N ALA A 131 2.59 22.22 -18.51
CA ALA A 131 3.34 20.99 -18.27
C ALA A 131 2.45 19.97 -17.55
N THR A 132 2.22 18.84 -18.21
CA THR A 132 1.60 17.66 -17.59
C THR A 132 2.69 16.87 -16.87
N LEU A 133 2.42 16.36 -15.65
CA LEU A 133 3.40 15.48 -14.99
C LEU A 133 3.67 14.25 -15.87
N ARG A 134 4.94 13.83 -15.98
CA ARG A 134 5.36 12.67 -16.77
C ARG A 134 4.76 11.36 -16.21
N LYS A 135 4.09 10.59 -17.08
CA LYS A 135 3.49 9.27 -16.79
C LYS A 135 4.46 8.39 -16.00
N GLY A 136 4.03 7.82 -14.86
CA GLY A 136 4.83 6.78 -14.19
C GLY A 136 4.68 6.67 -12.67
N VAL A 137 4.72 7.79 -11.92
CA VAL A 137 4.84 7.70 -10.44
C VAL A 137 3.55 7.25 -9.76
N PHE A 138 2.40 7.83 -10.12
CA PHE A 138 1.11 7.40 -9.54
C PHE A 138 0.69 6.03 -10.09
N GLY A 139 0.99 5.71 -11.35
CA GLY A 139 0.75 4.39 -11.95
C GLY A 139 1.59 3.28 -11.32
N ALA A 140 2.87 3.54 -11.02
CA ALA A 140 3.69 2.63 -10.23
C ALA A 140 3.11 2.47 -8.82
N GLY A 141 2.70 3.57 -8.18
CA GLY A 141 2.00 3.55 -6.89
C GLY A 141 0.78 2.63 -6.92
N ALA A 142 -0.12 2.80 -7.90
CA ALA A 142 -1.31 1.97 -8.06
C ALA A 142 -0.98 0.49 -8.28
N ALA A 143 0.07 0.17 -9.05
CA ALA A 143 0.51 -1.22 -9.23
C ALA A 143 1.00 -1.84 -7.91
N PHE A 144 1.81 -1.11 -7.14
CA PHE A 144 2.28 -1.59 -5.84
C PHE A 144 1.17 -1.64 -4.78
N VAL A 145 0.16 -0.75 -4.84
CA VAL A 145 -1.06 -0.84 -4.02
C VAL A 145 -1.76 -2.18 -4.28
N PHE A 146 -1.99 -2.51 -5.55
CA PHE A 146 -2.63 -3.78 -5.94
C PHE A 146 -1.81 -5.01 -5.50
N LEU A 147 -0.49 -4.99 -5.73
CA LEU A 147 0.38 -6.08 -5.27
C LEU A 147 0.40 -6.21 -3.76
N THR A 148 0.39 -5.10 -3.03
CA THR A 148 0.32 -5.09 -1.56
C THR A 148 -0.99 -5.74 -1.11
N ALA A 149 -2.13 -5.39 -1.71
CA ALA A 149 -3.43 -5.98 -1.40
C ALA A 149 -3.43 -7.50 -1.58
N VAL A 150 -2.96 -7.99 -2.73
CA VAL A 150 -2.92 -9.44 -3.01
C VAL A 150 -2.01 -10.17 -2.02
N VAL A 151 -0.80 -9.65 -1.77
CA VAL A 151 0.16 -10.30 -0.87
C VAL A 151 -0.31 -10.26 0.59
N SER A 152 -0.95 -9.17 1.01
CA SER A 152 -1.44 -8.99 2.38
C SER A 152 -2.56 -9.99 2.72
N GLU A 153 -3.45 -10.27 1.77
CA GLU A 153 -4.49 -11.29 1.88
C GLU A 153 -3.89 -12.71 1.94
N LEU A 154 -2.98 -13.04 1.01
CA LEU A 154 -2.30 -14.33 0.98
C LEU A 154 -1.54 -14.59 2.27
N TYR A 155 -0.89 -13.55 2.80
CA TYR A 155 -0.23 -13.56 4.09
C TYR A 155 -1.21 -13.86 5.21
N TYR A 156 -2.34 -13.14 5.30
CA TYR A 156 -3.32 -13.35 6.36
C TYR A 156 -3.98 -14.73 6.30
N VAL A 157 -4.29 -15.25 5.11
CA VAL A 157 -4.80 -16.61 4.91
C VAL A 157 -3.78 -17.63 5.39
N SER A 158 -2.51 -17.49 4.97
CA SER A 158 -1.42 -18.39 5.37
C SER A 158 -1.19 -18.38 6.88
N TYR A 159 -1.16 -17.19 7.49
CA TYR A 159 -1.06 -17.00 8.94
C TYR A 159 -2.24 -17.65 9.67
N SER A 160 -3.46 -17.42 9.19
CA SER A 160 -4.65 -17.96 9.82
C SER A 160 -4.75 -19.48 9.75
N LYS A 161 -4.22 -20.09 8.67
CA LYS A 161 -4.12 -21.54 8.51
C LYS A 161 -3.09 -22.11 9.47
N ALA A 162 -1.90 -21.52 9.54
CA ALA A 162 -0.87 -21.91 10.51
C ALA A 162 -1.38 -21.81 11.95
N ALA A 163 -2.12 -20.75 12.29
CA ALA A 163 -2.73 -20.59 13.62
C ALA A 163 -3.87 -21.58 13.93
N ARG A 164 -4.47 -22.24 12.92
CA ARG A 164 -5.48 -23.30 13.12
C ARG A 164 -4.84 -24.64 13.43
N ASP A 165 -3.75 -24.97 12.75
CA ASP A 165 -3.01 -26.22 12.94
C ASP A 165 -2.33 -26.30 14.32
N GLU A 166 -2.32 -25.21 15.08
CA GLU A 166 -1.82 -25.11 16.45
C GLU A 166 -2.87 -25.29 17.57
N LYS A 167 -4.17 -25.48 17.26
CA LYS A 167 -5.12 -25.93 18.30
C LYS A 167 -4.68 -27.33 18.82
N PRO A 168 -4.84 -27.61 20.12
CA PRO A 168 -3.94 -28.51 20.84
C PRO A 168 -4.22 -29.97 20.54
N ASN A 169 -3.53 -30.53 19.54
CA ASN A 169 -3.18 -31.94 19.61
C ASN A 169 -2.07 -32.05 20.67
N ASN A 170 -2.45 -32.59 21.83
CA ASN A 170 -1.69 -32.80 23.06
C ASN A 170 -0.42 -33.67 22.94
N TYR A 171 0.23 -33.74 21.78
CA TYR A 171 1.47 -34.49 21.60
C TYR A 171 2.47 -33.68 20.78
N ALA A 172 3.37 -33.01 21.49
CA ALA A 172 4.82 -33.03 21.26
C ALA A 172 5.46 -31.99 22.19
N ARG A 173 5.65 -32.42 23.45
CA ARG A 173 6.87 -32.07 24.17
C ARG A 173 8.04 -32.40 23.23
N ASP A 174 8.87 -31.39 22.96
CA ASP A 174 10.33 -31.47 22.95
C ASP A 174 10.92 -30.44 21.98
N THR A 175 11.05 -29.21 22.47
CA THR A 175 12.07 -28.27 22.00
C THR A 175 13.35 -28.38 22.85
N GLY A 176 13.57 -29.53 23.51
CA GLY A 176 14.81 -29.82 24.22
C GLY A 176 15.94 -30.05 23.22
N VAL A 177 16.81 -29.05 23.05
CA VAL A 177 18.15 -29.22 22.51
C VAL A 177 18.85 -30.27 23.39
N ARG A 178 18.95 -31.51 22.89
CA ARG A 178 19.82 -32.51 23.50
C ARG A 178 21.26 -32.12 23.18
N MET A 179 21.93 -31.42 24.11
CA MET A 179 23.39 -31.45 24.15
C MET A 179 23.81 -32.90 24.39
N GLY A 180 24.39 -33.54 23.37
CA GLY A 180 25.11 -34.78 23.55
C GLY A 180 26.40 -34.45 24.29
N ASN A 181 26.53 -34.92 25.53
CA ASN A 181 27.80 -34.93 26.21
C ASN A 181 28.62 -36.14 25.74
N LEU A 182 29.90 -35.88 25.49
CA LEU A 182 30.98 -36.86 25.32
C LEU A 182 31.03 -37.85 26.50
#